data_AF-A0A971EJN3-F1
#
_entry.id   AF-A0A971EJN3-F1
#
_cell.length_a   1.000
_cell.length_b   1.000
_cell.length_c   1.000
_cell.angle_alpha   90.00
_cell.angle_beta   90.00
_cell.angle_gamma   90.00
#
_symmetry.space_group_name_H-M   'P 1'
#
loop_
_entity.id
_entity.type
_entity.pdbx_description
1 polymer ?
#
loop_
_entity_poly.entity_id
_entity_poly.type
_entity_poly.pdbx_seq_one_letter_code
_entity_poly.pdbx_strand_id
1 'polypeptide(L)'
;MVWLWLGAILGVLFFTPPAGAYDNSPVINLFVTRSLPFNDWYAADRAHVEAVTRQYGRNREALQAKMLYEWGIITGELERTLAGGYFDAKRCFAVYSRNCSGKIHVLGLAKYCREIILENLVCSNAWFNVYPSLLAGAGEAGIPTIENRDFKPVNAADSYTVEEVITLVNDIKAPEEVFKGIAFYLLPYDIDGYAAFTYSQGLPGHEEAVYISAARSQAGQPGLATVLTHELGHCVHCQCIGSYEANPAAWEQFLRLIGQERYEEDYEKYWHMTDENFAEYFRMVYGSPAARQPLAFQGAYRNPAASPYLRDAYRSFLERLAAEGNQGFFDLASLSVTFTGPRGAKFSLPVGPRPEQVNTVVTAGPRVVLSAQMDPGSAASSLVPVGACSRAGEVPKPGDYKPLMVKDGGVSFEVNLSQPGSYYIYLGQAGRQMEAKSFLRFKVIYPG
;
A
#
# COMPACT_ATOMS: atom_id res chain seq x y z
N MET A 1 27.76 -51.32 -2.31
CA MET A 1 26.42 -51.02 -1.79
C MET A 1 26.52 -49.70 -1.03
N VAL A 2 26.43 -48.49 -1.57
CA VAL A 2 25.52 -47.85 -2.54
C VAL A 2 24.06 -48.08 -2.23
N TRP A 3 23.43 -47.08 -1.58
CA TRP A 3 22.11 -46.45 -1.81
C TRP A 3 22.09 -45.17 -0.90
N LEU A 4 22.38 -43.97 -1.41
CA LEU A 4 21.55 -43.00 -2.18
C LEU A 4 20.77 -41.99 -1.31
N TRP A 5 21.34 -40.78 -1.25
CA TRP A 5 20.76 -39.42 -1.25
C TRP A 5 19.24 -39.25 -1.31
N LEU A 6 18.72 -38.27 -0.54
CA LEU A 6 17.96 -37.13 -1.07
C LEU A 6 17.79 -36.02 -0.01
N GLY A 7 18.53 -34.93 -0.21
CA GLY A 7 18.22 -33.64 0.39
C GLY A 7 17.07 -32.99 -0.38
N ALA A 8 16.07 -32.48 0.35
CA ALA A 8 15.05 -31.60 -0.21
C ALA A 8 15.53 -30.15 -0.11
N ILE A 9 16.16 -29.71 -1.19
CA ILE A 9 16.30 -28.31 -1.56
C ILE A 9 14.88 -27.74 -1.70
N LEU A 10 14.45 -26.89 -0.77
CA LEU A 10 13.31 -25.99 -0.99
C LEU A 10 13.81 -24.88 -1.91
N GLY A 11 13.86 -25.19 -3.20
CA GLY A 11 14.05 -24.20 -4.24
C GLY A 11 12.87 -23.25 -4.24
N VAL A 12 13.19 -21.96 -4.21
CA VAL A 12 12.31 -20.88 -4.61
C VAL A 12 11.90 -21.16 -6.07
N LEU A 13 10.81 -21.90 -6.23
CA LEU A 13 10.09 -21.94 -7.50
C LEU A 13 9.30 -20.64 -7.55
N PHE A 14 9.82 -19.69 -8.30
CA PHE A 14 9.02 -18.66 -8.93
C PHE A 14 7.96 -19.36 -9.79
N PHE A 15 6.84 -19.72 -9.17
CA PHE A 15 5.60 -19.92 -9.91
C PHE A 15 5.21 -18.54 -10.41
N THR A 16 5.59 -18.21 -11.64
CA THR A 16 4.78 -17.27 -12.41
C THR A 16 3.44 -17.98 -12.63
N PRO A 17 2.34 -17.54 -11.98
CA PRO A 17 1.04 -18.11 -12.29
C PRO A 17 0.74 -17.84 -13.77
N PRO A 18 0.01 -18.73 -14.45
CA PRO A 18 -0.39 -18.48 -15.82
C PRO A 18 -1.20 -17.17 -15.89
N ALA A 19 -1.07 -16.45 -17.01
CA ALA A 19 -1.88 -15.28 -17.29
C ALA A 19 -3.38 -15.62 -17.07
N GLY A 20 -4.02 -14.91 -16.14
CA GLY A 20 -5.46 -15.02 -15.87
C GLY A 20 -5.91 -15.74 -14.59
N ALA A 21 -5.01 -16.18 -13.72
CA ALA A 21 -5.40 -16.71 -12.39
C ALA A 21 -5.28 -15.62 -11.32
N TYR A 22 -6.38 -14.89 -11.06
CA TYR A 22 -6.53 -14.06 -9.87
C TYR A 22 -7.67 -14.61 -9.00
N ASP A 23 -7.59 -14.37 -7.69
CA ASP A 23 -8.65 -14.72 -6.76
C ASP A 23 -9.82 -13.75 -6.90
N ASN A 24 -10.99 -14.32 -7.19
CA ASN A 24 -12.25 -13.59 -7.24
C ASN A 24 -13.31 -14.23 -6.32
N SER A 25 -12.90 -15.07 -5.38
CA SER A 25 -13.79 -15.67 -4.40
C SER A 25 -14.30 -14.58 -3.43
N PRO A 26 -15.62 -14.42 -3.24
CA PRO A 26 -16.16 -13.45 -2.31
C PRO A 26 -16.18 -13.95 -0.86
N VAL A 27 -15.80 -15.21 -0.61
CA VAL A 27 -16.05 -15.85 0.69
C VAL A 27 -14.83 -15.93 1.59
N ILE A 28 -15.07 -15.87 2.90
CA ILE A 28 -14.12 -16.10 3.99
C ILE A 28 -14.69 -17.20 4.89
N ASN A 29 -13.85 -18.10 5.40
CA ASN A 29 -14.25 -19.25 6.22
C ASN A 29 -13.65 -19.24 7.65
N LEU A 30 -13.06 -18.13 8.08
CA LEU A 30 -12.42 -18.02 9.39
C LEU A 30 -13.43 -17.91 10.52
N PHE A 31 -13.25 -18.70 11.59
CA PHE A 31 -14.05 -18.67 12.82
C PHE A 31 -15.57 -18.91 12.65
N VAL A 32 -15.98 -19.44 11.50
CA VAL A 32 -17.38 -19.70 11.16
C VAL A 32 -17.55 -21.16 10.72
N THR A 33 -18.76 -21.70 10.84
CA THR A 33 -19.06 -23.11 10.50
C THR A 33 -19.28 -23.35 9.01
N ARG A 34 -19.45 -22.29 8.22
CA ARG A 34 -19.59 -22.32 6.76
C ARG A 34 -18.96 -21.07 6.14
N SER A 35 -18.50 -21.16 4.89
CA SER A 35 -17.99 -20.01 4.15
C SER A 35 -19.07 -18.93 3.99
N LEU A 36 -18.72 -17.67 4.26
CA LEU A 36 -19.62 -16.52 4.17
C LEU A 36 -19.04 -15.47 3.23
N PRO A 37 -19.86 -14.75 2.44
CA PRO A 37 -19.42 -13.55 1.74
C PRO A 37 -18.73 -12.55 2.68
N PHE A 38 -17.72 -11.81 2.21
CA PHE A 38 -16.87 -10.98 3.07
C PHE A 38 -17.62 -9.97 3.97
N ASN A 39 -18.73 -9.37 3.49
CA ASN A 39 -19.56 -8.48 4.30
C ASN A 39 -20.32 -9.23 5.41
N ASP A 40 -20.83 -10.42 5.11
CA ASP A 40 -21.52 -11.28 6.08
C ASP A 40 -20.53 -11.85 7.10
N TRP A 41 -19.33 -12.21 6.62
CA TRP A 41 -18.23 -12.64 7.48
C TRP A 41 -17.79 -11.53 8.43
N TYR A 42 -17.68 -10.28 7.97
CA TYR A 42 -17.38 -9.13 8.81
C TYR A 42 -18.38 -8.99 9.98
N ALA A 43 -19.68 -9.12 9.69
CA ALA A 43 -20.71 -9.05 10.73
C ALA A 43 -20.61 -10.22 11.73
N ALA A 44 -20.32 -11.42 11.23
CA ALA A 44 -20.12 -12.60 12.06
C ALA A 44 -18.86 -12.50 12.94
N ASP A 45 -17.74 -12.01 12.39
CA ASP A 45 -16.48 -11.84 13.13
C ASP A 45 -16.60 -10.76 14.20
N ARG A 46 -17.31 -9.65 13.92
CA ARG A 46 -17.64 -8.64 14.94
C ARG A 46 -18.40 -9.26 16.12
N ALA A 47 -19.45 -10.03 15.86
CA ALA A 47 -20.20 -10.70 16.92
C ALA A 47 -19.34 -11.72 17.68
N HIS A 48 -18.43 -12.42 16.98
CA HIS A 48 -17.48 -13.35 17.57
C HIS A 48 -16.50 -12.65 18.51
N VAL A 49 -15.89 -11.53 18.12
CA VAL A 49 -15.00 -10.74 19.01
C VAL A 49 -15.74 -10.25 20.24
N GLU A 50 -16.97 -9.76 20.09
CA GLU A 50 -17.80 -9.36 21.22
C GLU A 50 -18.08 -10.53 22.17
N ALA A 51 -18.32 -11.74 21.66
CA ALA A 51 -18.52 -12.93 22.49
C ALA A 51 -17.22 -13.34 23.20
N VAL A 52 -16.09 -13.35 22.51
CA VAL A 52 -14.77 -13.71 23.07
C VAL A 52 -14.35 -12.71 24.14
N THR A 53 -14.47 -11.42 23.89
CA THR A 53 -14.13 -10.37 24.87
C THR A 53 -15.03 -10.47 26.11
N ARG A 54 -16.33 -10.75 25.98
CA ARG A 54 -17.21 -11.02 27.13
C ARG A 54 -16.83 -12.28 27.90
N GLN A 55 -16.49 -13.36 27.20
CA GLN A 55 -16.14 -14.65 27.81
C GLN A 55 -14.83 -14.57 28.60
N TYR A 56 -13.80 -13.96 28.02
CA TYR A 56 -12.44 -13.94 28.60
C TYR A 56 -12.06 -12.61 29.24
N GLY A 57 -12.93 -11.58 29.24
CA GLY A 57 -12.57 -10.23 29.70
C GLY A 57 -12.09 -10.12 31.15
N ARG A 58 -12.45 -11.09 32.00
CA ARG A 58 -11.94 -11.19 33.39
C ARG A 58 -10.61 -11.93 33.52
N ASN A 59 -10.17 -12.64 32.48
CA ASN A 59 -8.90 -13.36 32.42
C ASN A 59 -8.04 -12.78 31.28
N ARG A 60 -7.22 -11.79 31.63
CA ARG A 60 -6.38 -11.05 30.67
C ARG A 60 -5.44 -11.96 29.88
N GLU A 61 -4.81 -12.93 30.55
CA GLU A 61 -3.88 -13.86 29.90
C GLU A 61 -4.59 -14.75 28.87
N ALA A 62 -5.77 -15.28 29.22
CA ALA A 62 -6.55 -16.09 28.29
C ALA A 62 -7.05 -15.27 27.10
N LEU A 63 -7.50 -14.03 27.34
CA LEU A 63 -7.91 -13.15 26.25
C LEU A 63 -6.71 -12.78 25.35
N GLN A 64 -5.57 -12.44 25.94
CA GLN A 64 -4.33 -12.14 25.20
C GLN A 64 -3.93 -13.32 24.30
N ALA A 65 -3.87 -14.53 24.85
CA ALA A 65 -3.54 -15.73 24.08
C ALA A 65 -4.54 -16.00 22.94
N LYS A 66 -5.83 -15.79 23.20
CA LYS A 66 -6.89 -15.95 22.20
C LYS A 66 -6.81 -14.91 21.08
N MET A 67 -6.62 -13.63 21.41
CA MET A 67 -6.48 -12.55 20.44
C MET A 67 -5.22 -12.71 19.60
N LEU A 68 -4.09 -13.09 20.21
CA LEU A 68 -2.83 -13.36 19.50
C LEU A 68 -2.96 -14.51 18.50
N TYR A 69 -3.65 -15.59 18.89
CA TYR A 69 -3.92 -16.72 18.00
C TYR A 69 -4.82 -16.32 16.82
N GLU A 70 -5.91 -15.59 17.08
CA GLU A 70 -6.82 -15.14 16.03
C GLU A 70 -6.16 -14.14 15.08
N TRP A 71 -5.37 -13.20 15.62
CA TRP A 71 -4.59 -12.25 14.83
C TRP A 71 -3.67 -12.98 13.83
N GLY A 72 -2.96 -14.03 14.27
CA GLY A 72 -2.09 -14.82 13.38
C GLY A 72 -2.86 -15.50 12.24
N ILE A 73 -4.06 -16.04 12.54
CA ILE A 73 -4.92 -16.67 11.51
C ILE A 73 -5.43 -15.64 10.51
N ILE A 74 -5.94 -14.49 10.98
CA ILE A 74 -6.44 -13.41 10.12
C ILE A 74 -5.30 -12.87 9.25
N THR A 75 -4.12 -12.66 9.83
CA THR A 75 -2.95 -12.15 9.11
C THR A 75 -2.52 -13.09 7.99
N GLY A 76 -2.52 -14.41 8.24
CA GLY A 76 -2.22 -15.39 7.21
C GLY A 76 -3.25 -15.46 6.08
N GLU A 77 -4.54 -15.20 6.35
CA GLU A 77 -5.56 -15.09 5.30
C GLU A 77 -5.46 -13.78 4.52
N LEU A 78 -5.14 -12.66 5.19
CA LEU A 78 -4.87 -11.38 4.54
C LEU A 78 -3.69 -11.49 3.58
N GLU A 79 -2.60 -12.13 3.99
CA GLU A 79 -1.43 -12.40 3.14
C GLU A 79 -1.81 -13.23 1.91
N ARG A 80 -2.53 -14.34 2.10
CA ARG A 80 -3.04 -15.16 0.99
C ARG A 80 -3.90 -14.34 0.02
N THR A 81 -4.73 -13.45 0.55
CA THR A 81 -5.61 -12.61 -0.27
C THR A 81 -4.80 -11.55 -1.03
N LEU A 82 -3.80 -10.93 -0.41
CA LEU A 82 -2.88 -9.99 -1.06
C LEU A 82 -2.04 -10.64 -2.17
N ALA A 83 -1.75 -11.94 -2.06
CA ALA A 83 -1.11 -12.72 -3.13
C ALA A 83 -2.08 -13.15 -4.25
N GLY A 84 -3.39 -12.93 -4.08
CA GLY A 84 -4.44 -13.33 -5.02
C GLY A 84 -4.74 -12.32 -6.13
N GLY A 85 -4.03 -11.18 -6.19
CA GLY A 85 -4.18 -10.21 -7.29
C GLY A 85 -3.66 -10.73 -8.62
N TYR A 86 -4.14 -10.18 -9.74
CA TYR A 86 -3.45 -10.31 -11.01
C TYR A 86 -2.10 -9.58 -10.93
N PHE A 87 -1.04 -10.16 -11.49
CA PHE A 87 0.28 -9.54 -11.55
C PHE A 87 0.83 -9.56 -12.98
N ASP A 88 1.20 -8.39 -13.50
CA ASP A 88 1.90 -8.27 -14.78
C ASP A 88 3.41 -8.46 -14.54
N ALA A 89 3.94 -9.60 -14.98
CA ALA A 89 5.35 -9.94 -14.76
C ALA A 89 6.35 -9.05 -15.52
N LYS A 90 5.90 -8.31 -16.54
CA LYS A 90 6.76 -7.47 -17.37
C LYS A 90 6.88 -6.06 -16.78
N ARG A 91 5.74 -5.46 -16.43
CA ARG A 91 5.65 -4.09 -15.90
C ARG A 91 5.53 -4.01 -14.38
N CYS A 92 5.39 -5.16 -13.72
CA CYS A 92 5.38 -5.30 -12.26
C CYS A 92 4.28 -4.50 -11.54
N PHE A 93 3.09 -4.37 -12.13
CA PHE A 93 1.91 -3.85 -11.43
C PHE A 93 0.95 -4.99 -11.04
N ALA A 94 0.10 -4.72 -10.06
CA ALA A 94 -0.93 -5.65 -9.59
C ALA A 94 -2.34 -5.08 -9.76
N VAL A 95 -3.32 -5.95 -10.03
CA VAL A 95 -4.74 -5.58 -10.08
C VAL A 95 -5.55 -6.52 -9.18
N TYR A 96 -6.22 -5.95 -8.20
CA TYR A 96 -7.07 -6.66 -7.24
C TYR A 96 -8.53 -6.56 -7.66
N SER A 97 -9.17 -7.72 -7.80
CA SER A 97 -10.60 -7.81 -8.11
C SER A 97 -11.47 -7.19 -7.01
N ARG A 98 -12.71 -6.84 -7.34
CA ARG A 98 -13.72 -6.37 -6.36
C ARG A 98 -13.79 -7.23 -5.10
N ASN A 99 -13.86 -8.55 -5.30
CA ASN A 99 -14.00 -9.50 -4.20
C ASN A 99 -12.70 -9.61 -3.40
N CYS A 100 -11.55 -9.56 -4.07
CA CYS A 100 -10.24 -9.56 -3.41
C CYS A 100 -10.05 -8.31 -2.56
N SER A 101 -10.29 -7.11 -3.11
CA SER A 101 -10.25 -5.83 -2.39
C SER A 101 -11.21 -5.81 -1.19
N GLY A 102 -12.44 -6.32 -1.35
CA GLY A 102 -13.40 -6.43 -0.25
C GLY A 102 -12.92 -7.33 0.89
N LYS A 103 -12.32 -8.48 0.56
CA LYS A 103 -11.70 -9.36 1.56
C LYS A 103 -10.53 -8.69 2.26
N ILE A 104 -9.62 -8.05 1.50
CA ILE A 104 -8.48 -7.29 2.04
C ILE A 104 -8.97 -6.24 3.05
N HIS A 105 -10.01 -5.48 2.68
CA HIS A 105 -10.58 -4.46 3.55
C HIS A 105 -11.12 -5.07 4.86
N VAL A 106 -12.03 -6.05 4.80
CA VAL A 106 -12.64 -6.60 6.04
C VAL A 106 -11.65 -7.37 6.91
N LEU A 107 -10.68 -8.08 6.31
CA LEU A 107 -9.61 -8.76 7.03
C LEU A 107 -8.68 -7.75 7.71
N GLY A 108 -8.37 -6.63 7.03
CA GLY A 108 -7.63 -5.51 7.60
C GLY A 108 -8.31 -4.93 8.84
N LEU A 109 -9.62 -4.67 8.78
CA LEU A 109 -10.40 -4.17 9.92
C LEU A 109 -10.45 -5.20 11.08
N ALA A 110 -10.67 -6.48 10.76
CA ALA A 110 -10.71 -7.56 11.75
C ALA A 110 -9.36 -7.74 12.46
N LYS A 111 -8.26 -7.67 11.70
CA LYS A 111 -6.88 -7.70 12.18
C LYS A 111 -6.63 -6.54 13.15
N TYR A 112 -6.97 -5.33 12.72
CA TYR A 112 -6.78 -4.11 13.50
C TYR A 112 -7.57 -4.12 14.81
N CYS A 113 -8.79 -4.67 14.81
CA CYS A 113 -9.54 -4.88 16.05
C CYS A 113 -8.77 -5.74 17.08
N ARG A 114 -8.12 -6.84 16.64
CA ARG A 114 -7.28 -7.66 17.54
C ARG A 114 -6.06 -6.88 18.02
N GLU A 115 -5.44 -6.10 17.14
CA GLU A 115 -4.28 -5.27 17.47
C GLU A 115 -4.61 -4.24 18.55
N ILE A 116 -5.75 -3.54 18.45
CA ILE A 116 -6.22 -2.60 19.48
C ILE A 116 -6.45 -3.33 20.82
N ILE A 117 -7.11 -4.49 20.79
CA ILE A 117 -7.38 -5.25 22.03
C ILE A 117 -6.06 -5.67 22.68
N LEU A 118 -5.12 -6.21 21.90
CA LEU A 118 -3.80 -6.62 22.37
C LEU A 118 -3.00 -5.43 22.90
N GLU A 119 -2.99 -4.30 22.21
CA GLU A 119 -2.34 -3.08 22.67
C GLU A 119 -2.94 -2.57 23.99
N ASN A 120 -4.26 -2.54 24.12
CA ASN A 120 -4.92 -2.13 25.37
C ASN A 120 -4.61 -3.08 26.53
N LEU A 121 -4.46 -4.38 26.26
CA LEU A 121 -4.05 -5.38 27.25
C LEU A 121 -2.62 -5.13 27.75
N VAL A 122 -1.72 -4.67 26.88
CA VAL A 122 -0.31 -4.42 27.21
C VAL A 122 -0.10 -3.04 27.86
N CYS A 123 -0.78 -2.01 27.36
CA CYS A 123 -0.66 -0.64 27.85
C CYS A 123 -1.51 -0.35 29.10
N SER A 124 -2.29 -1.33 29.58
CA SER A 124 -3.20 -1.18 30.74
C SER A 124 -4.25 -0.06 30.58
N ASN A 125 -4.62 0.27 29.34
CA ASN A 125 -5.63 1.27 29.06
C ASN A 125 -7.05 0.78 29.39
N ALA A 126 -7.98 1.71 29.58
CA ALA A 126 -9.40 1.40 29.69
C ALA A 126 -9.89 0.71 28.41
N TRP A 127 -10.74 -0.30 28.58
CA TRP A 127 -11.16 -1.17 27.49
C TRP A 127 -12.24 -0.48 26.66
N PHE A 128 -11.95 -0.26 25.38
CA PHE A 128 -12.95 0.12 24.40
C PHE A 128 -12.92 -0.92 23.28
N ASN A 129 -13.98 -1.71 23.17
CA ASN A 129 -14.14 -2.64 22.06
C ASN A 129 -14.65 -1.84 20.86
N VAL A 130 -13.72 -1.26 20.11
CA VAL A 130 -14.04 -0.53 18.87
C VAL A 130 -13.74 -1.48 17.72
N TYR A 131 -14.78 -2.19 17.27
CA TYR A 131 -14.72 -2.85 15.98
C TYR A 131 -14.86 -1.75 14.91
N PRO A 132 -13.85 -1.53 14.03
CA PRO A 132 -13.89 -0.46 13.05
C PRO A 132 -15.10 -0.59 12.12
N SER A 133 -15.74 0.52 11.75
CA SER A 133 -16.88 0.50 10.83
C SER A 133 -16.45 0.09 9.42
N LEU A 134 -17.20 -0.83 8.83
CA LEU A 134 -17.04 -1.29 7.44
C LEU A 134 -17.03 -0.15 6.41
N LEU A 135 -17.77 0.92 6.68
CA LEU A 135 -17.98 2.00 5.72
C LEU A 135 -17.27 3.29 6.10
N ALA A 136 -16.50 3.31 7.19
CA ALA A 136 -15.81 4.53 7.61
C ALA A 136 -14.61 4.83 6.72
N GLY A 137 -14.51 6.08 6.28
CA GLY A 137 -13.47 6.52 5.35
C GLY A 137 -12.05 6.61 5.89
N ALA A 138 -11.85 6.61 7.20
CA ALA A 138 -10.58 7.08 7.80
C ALA A 138 -10.03 6.10 8.84
N GLY A 139 -9.71 4.88 8.40
CA GLY A 139 -9.15 3.85 9.29
C GLY A 139 -7.61 3.80 9.24
N GLU A 140 -6.99 3.46 10.38
CA GLU A 140 -5.57 3.02 10.41
C GLU A 140 -5.35 1.64 9.76
N ALA A 141 -6.41 1.03 9.24
CA ALA A 141 -6.41 -0.30 8.65
C ALA A 141 -7.50 -0.49 7.60
N GLY A 142 -7.32 -1.50 6.75
CA GLY A 142 -8.18 -1.76 5.61
C GLY A 142 -7.88 -0.80 4.47
N ILE A 143 -8.74 -0.80 3.45
CA ILE A 143 -8.62 0.14 2.33
C ILE A 143 -8.83 1.59 2.81
N PRO A 144 -7.90 2.52 2.53
CA PRO A 144 -8.03 3.93 2.89
C PRO A 144 -9.12 4.63 2.07
N THR A 145 -9.51 5.85 2.48
CA THR A 145 -10.26 6.77 1.61
C THR A 145 -9.62 8.14 1.58
N ILE A 146 -10.04 8.93 0.59
CA ILE A 146 -9.71 10.34 0.46
C ILE A 146 -10.52 11.18 1.47
N GLU A 147 -9.89 12.14 2.12
CA GLU A 147 -10.54 13.17 2.97
C GLU A 147 -11.53 12.64 4.04
N ASN A 148 -11.33 11.43 4.54
CA ASN A 148 -12.26 10.76 5.47
C ASN A 148 -13.68 10.54 4.89
N ARG A 149 -13.80 10.37 3.57
CA ARG A 149 -15.08 10.11 2.89
C ARG A 149 -15.55 8.69 3.16
N ASP A 150 -16.78 8.55 3.65
CA ASP A 150 -17.37 7.23 3.88
C ASP A 150 -17.64 6.48 2.57
N PHE A 151 -17.58 5.15 2.66
CA PHE A 151 -17.94 4.24 1.60
C PHE A 151 -19.46 4.07 1.50
N LYS A 152 -19.96 3.96 0.27
CA LYS A 152 -21.36 3.62 -0.03
C LYS A 152 -21.45 2.20 -0.61
N PRO A 153 -22.40 1.37 -0.15
CA PRO A 153 -22.63 0.06 -0.77
C PRO A 153 -23.07 0.20 -2.23
N VAL A 154 -22.61 -0.70 -3.10
CA VAL A 154 -23.05 -0.77 -4.50
C VAL A 154 -23.43 -2.19 -4.92
N ASN A 155 -24.18 -2.29 -6.03
CA ASN A 155 -24.43 -3.58 -6.67
C ASN A 155 -23.19 -4.06 -7.42
N ALA A 156 -22.94 -5.37 -7.39
CA ALA A 156 -21.78 -5.97 -8.04
C ALA A 156 -21.74 -5.77 -9.56
N ALA A 157 -22.90 -5.60 -10.20
CA ALA A 157 -23.01 -5.38 -11.64
C ALA A 157 -22.44 -4.02 -12.09
N ASP A 158 -22.29 -3.08 -11.16
CA ASP A 158 -21.86 -1.71 -11.46
C ASP A 158 -20.33 -1.56 -11.40
N SER A 159 -19.60 -2.59 -10.98
CA SER A 159 -18.16 -2.54 -10.78
C SER A 159 -17.35 -2.82 -12.06
N TYR A 160 -16.12 -2.33 -12.09
CA TYR A 160 -15.15 -2.64 -13.14
C TYR A 160 -14.57 -4.06 -12.95
N THR A 161 -14.09 -4.66 -14.04
CA THR A 161 -13.40 -5.96 -14.00
C THR A 161 -11.88 -5.80 -14.07
N VAL A 162 -11.18 -6.85 -13.66
CA VAL A 162 -9.70 -6.92 -13.74
C VAL A 162 -9.24 -6.81 -15.20
N GLU A 163 -9.93 -7.46 -16.12
CA GLU A 163 -9.62 -7.44 -17.55
C GLU A 163 -9.82 -6.06 -18.18
N GLU A 164 -10.87 -5.33 -17.77
CA GLU A 164 -11.12 -3.95 -18.20
C GLU A 164 -9.93 -3.05 -17.80
N VAL A 165 -9.48 -3.14 -16.53
CA VAL A 165 -8.32 -2.38 -16.04
C VAL A 165 -7.03 -2.76 -16.75
N ILE A 166 -6.72 -4.06 -16.87
CA ILE A 166 -5.51 -4.52 -17.55
C ILE A 166 -5.48 -3.99 -18.98
N THR A 167 -6.61 -4.09 -19.71
CA THR A 167 -6.69 -3.61 -21.09
C THR A 167 -6.35 -2.12 -21.17
N LEU A 168 -6.91 -1.30 -20.29
CA LEU A 168 -6.65 0.13 -20.25
C LEU A 168 -5.21 0.46 -19.88
N VAL A 169 -4.64 -0.22 -18.88
CA VAL A 169 -3.23 -0.06 -18.48
C VAL A 169 -2.29 -0.46 -19.61
N ASN A 170 -2.62 -1.49 -20.40
CA ASN A 170 -1.82 -1.92 -21.57
C ASN A 170 -1.87 -0.91 -22.73
N ASP A 171 -2.91 -0.08 -22.78
CA ASP A 171 -3.08 0.94 -23.81
C ASP A 171 -2.31 2.24 -23.52
N ILE A 172 -1.86 2.44 -22.28
CA ILE A 172 -1.03 3.58 -21.90
C ILE A 172 0.39 3.38 -22.43
N LYS A 173 0.88 4.31 -23.25
CA LYS A 173 2.17 4.19 -23.96
C LYS A 173 3.32 4.89 -23.24
N ALA A 174 3.38 4.75 -21.92
CA ALA A 174 4.46 5.25 -21.07
C ALA A 174 5.62 4.21 -20.95
N PRO A 175 6.82 4.61 -20.51
CA PRO A 175 7.91 3.68 -20.19
C PRO A 175 7.47 2.60 -19.20
N GLU A 176 8.02 1.39 -19.28
CA GLU A 176 7.60 0.27 -18.43
C GLU A 176 7.93 0.51 -16.96
N GLU A 177 8.96 1.30 -16.72
CA GLU A 177 9.50 1.70 -15.43
C GLU A 177 8.46 2.39 -14.54
N VAL A 178 7.55 3.18 -15.13
CA VAL A 178 6.59 3.98 -14.36
C VAL A 178 5.40 3.17 -13.82
N PHE A 179 5.32 1.88 -14.16
CA PHE A 179 4.27 0.98 -13.69
C PHE A 179 4.72 0.12 -12.51
N LYS A 180 6.03 0.09 -12.22
CA LYS A 180 6.61 -0.82 -11.24
C LYS A 180 6.02 -0.55 -9.86
N GLY A 181 5.58 -1.61 -9.19
CA GLY A 181 5.10 -1.56 -7.81
C GLY A 181 3.71 -0.96 -7.63
N ILE A 182 3.05 -0.50 -8.71
CA ILE A 182 1.71 0.10 -8.62
C ILE A 182 0.65 -1.00 -8.38
N ALA A 183 -0.21 -0.77 -7.41
CA ALA A 183 -1.35 -1.64 -7.13
C ALA A 183 -2.68 -0.96 -7.48
N PHE A 184 -3.50 -1.60 -8.31
CA PHE A 184 -4.86 -1.15 -8.64
C PHE A 184 -5.88 -1.96 -7.83
N TYR A 185 -6.68 -1.29 -7.00
CA TYR A 185 -7.72 -1.92 -6.20
C TYR A 185 -9.09 -1.59 -6.77
N LEU A 186 -9.80 -2.59 -7.30
CA LEU A 186 -11.20 -2.46 -7.67
C LEU A 186 -12.03 -2.55 -6.41
N LEU A 187 -12.69 -1.47 -6.00
CA LEU A 187 -13.44 -1.46 -4.75
C LEU A 187 -14.79 -2.17 -4.90
N PRO A 188 -15.32 -2.79 -3.82
CA PRO A 188 -16.70 -3.24 -3.75
C PRO A 188 -17.67 -2.15 -3.30
N TYR A 189 -17.15 -0.95 -3.04
CA TYR A 189 -17.86 0.21 -2.51
C TYR A 189 -17.67 1.43 -3.42
N ASP A 190 -18.65 2.32 -3.40
CA ASP A 190 -18.53 3.65 -4.00
C ASP A 190 -17.87 4.61 -3.01
N ILE A 191 -16.96 5.44 -3.52
CA ILE A 191 -16.34 6.54 -2.78
C ILE A 191 -17.15 7.78 -3.10
N ASP A 192 -17.78 8.38 -2.10
CA ASP A 192 -18.71 9.49 -2.32
C ASP A 192 -18.06 10.67 -3.06
N GLY A 193 -18.45 10.86 -4.32
CA GLY A 193 -17.98 11.96 -5.16
C GLY A 193 -16.69 11.69 -5.94
N TYR A 194 -16.10 10.49 -5.86
CA TYR A 194 -14.83 10.16 -6.49
C TYR A 194 -14.90 8.86 -7.30
N ALA A 195 -14.40 8.90 -8.53
CA ALA A 195 -14.32 7.72 -9.39
C ALA A 195 -13.08 6.85 -9.09
N ALA A 196 -11.99 7.48 -8.65
CA ALA A 196 -10.81 6.84 -8.11
C ALA A 196 -10.02 7.86 -7.28
N PHE A 197 -8.99 7.38 -6.58
CA PHE A 197 -7.94 8.24 -6.05
C PHE A 197 -6.63 7.48 -5.97
N THR A 198 -5.54 8.24 -6.02
CA THR A 198 -4.18 7.75 -5.79
C THR A 198 -3.80 7.87 -4.33
N TYR A 199 -3.16 6.83 -3.81
CA TYR A 199 -2.55 6.82 -2.49
C TYR A 199 -1.04 6.81 -2.62
N SER A 200 -0.40 7.73 -1.90
CA SER A 200 1.02 7.65 -1.62
C SER A 200 1.34 8.25 -0.25
N GLN A 201 2.33 7.66 0.43
CA GLN A 201 2.98 8.23 1.62
C GLN A 201 4.20 9.09 1.28
N GLY A 202 4.55 9.25 0.00
CA GLY A 202 5.72 10.02 -0.43
C GLY A 202 7.04 9.40 0.05
N LEU A 203 7.06 8.07 0.22
CA LEU A 203 8.27 7.34 0.61
C LEU A 203 9.22 7.19 -0.59
N PRO A 204 10.52 7.07 -0.36
CA PRO A 204 11.52 6.94 -1.43
C PRO A 204 11.53 5.56 -2.13
N GLY A 205 10.42 4.81 -2.06
CA GLY A 205 10.23 3.49 -2.69
C GLY A 205 8.81 3.36 -3.26
N HIS A 206 8.57 2.34 -4.08
CA HIS A 206 7.30 2.17 -4.79
C HIS A 206 6.28 1.58 -3.84
N GLU A 207 5.28 2.38 -3.51
CA GLU A 207 4.16 1.95 -2.68
C GLU A 207 2.83 2.49 -3.20
N GLU A 208 2.81 3.16 -4.33
CA GLU A 208 1.64 3.84 -4.85
C GLU A 208 0.53 2.85 -5.18
N ALA A 209 -0.69 3.25 -4.86
CA ALA A 209 -1.89 2.48 -5.17
C ALA A 209 -2.96 3.38 -5.77
N VAL A 210 -3.75 2.83 -6.69
CA VAL A 210 -4.94 3.46 -7.24
C VAL A 210 -6.15 2.69 -6.77
N TYR A 211 -7.05 3.37 -6.07
CA TYR A 211 -8.31 2.81 -5.60
C TYR A 211 -9.44 3.24 -6.51
N ILE A 212 -10.06 2.29 -7.19
CA ILE A 212 -11.08 2.55 -8.20
C ILE A 212 -12.46 2.30 -7.58
N SER A 213 -13.24 3.37 -7.49
CA SER A 213 -14.61 3.34 -6.99
C SER A 213 -15.48 2.39 -7.81
N ALA A 214 -16.39 1.70 -7.12
CA ALA A 214 -17.23 0.68 -7.72
C ALA A 214 -18.39 1.23 -8.57
N ALA A 215 -18.67 2.54 -8.52
CA ALA A 215 -19.73 3.16 -9.30
C ALA A 215 -19.23 3.46 -10.73
N ARG A 216 -19.63 2.65 -11.71
CA ARG A 216 -19.49 2.98 -13.13
C ARG A 216 -20.00 4.41 -13.37
N SER A 217 -19.10 5.26 -13.89
CA SER A 217 -19.32 6.67 -14.23
C SER A 217 -20.80 7.01 -14.47
N GLN A 218 -21.42 7.73 -13.53
CA GLN A 218 -22.75 8.31 -13.75
C GLN A 218 -22.72 9.19 -15.01
N ALA A 219 -23.86 9.39 -15.66
CA ALA A 219 -23.94 10.24 -16.86
C ALA A 219 -23.29 11.62 -16.58
N GLY A 220 -22.23 11.95 -17.33
CA GLY A 220 -21.46 13.19 -17.15
C GLY A 220 -20.13 13.06 -16.39
N GLN A 221 -19.83 11.89 -15.82
CA GLN A 221 -18.52 11.59 -15.21
C GLN A 221 -17.51 11.10 -16.26
N PRO A 222 -16.20 11.37 -16.08
CA PRO A 222 -15.18 10.82 -16.96
C PRO A 222 -15.21 9.28 -16.99
N GLY A 223 -15.00 8.70 -18.17
CA GLY A 223 -14.92 7.24 -18.31
C GLY A 223 -13.67 6.67 -17.62
N LEU A 224 -13.68 5.36 -17.32
CA LEU A 224 -12.59 4.68 -16.61
C LEU A 224 -11.21 4.94 -17.23
N ALA A 225 -11.11 4.99 -18.57
CA ALA A 225 -9.83 5.28 -19.25
C ALA A 225 -9.25 6.64 -18.84
N THR A 226 -10.09 7.66 -18.74
CA THR A 226 -9.70 9.01 -18.32
C THR A 226 -9.24 8.99 -16.86
N VAL A 227 -10.06 8.45 -15.97
CA VAL A 227 -9.79 8.37 -14.53
C VAL A 227 -8.51 7.60 -14.26
N LEU A 228 -8.40 6.37 -14.77
CA LEU A 228 -7.25 5.51 -14.51
C LEU A 228 -5.93 6.11 -15.03
N THR A 229 -5.96 6.77 -16.19
CA THR A 229 -4.74 7.38 -16.72
C THR A 229 -4.36 8.64 -15.93
N HIS A 230 -5.33 9.42 -15.45
CA HIS A 230 -5.09 10.55 -14.56
C HIS A 230 -4.44 10.12 -13.25
N GLU A 231 -5.05 9.15 -12.56
CA GLU A 231 -4.51 8.60 -11.30
C GLU A 231 -3.12 7.98 -11.49
N LEU A 232 -2.88 7.29 -12.60
CA LEU A 232 -1.54 6.81 -12.90
C LEU A 232 -0.54 7.98 -13.00
N GLY A 233 -0.94 9.12 -13.57
CA GLY A 233 -0.13 10.33 -13.58
C GLY A 233 0.26 10.81 -12.18
N HIS A 234 -0.64 10.67 -11.20
CA HIS A 234 -0.33 10.92 -9.80
C HIS A 234 0.71 9.95 -9.25
N CYS A 235 0.52 8.64 -9.46
CA CYS A 235 1.53 7.65 -9.08
C CYS A 235 2.90 7.98 -9.69
N VAL A 236 2.92 8.34 -10.97
CA VAL A 236 4.16 8.63 -11.70
C VAL A 236 4.91 9.83 -11.12
N HIS A 237 4.25 10.95 -10.78
CA HIS A 237 5.00 12.05 -10.15
C HIS A 237 5.46 11.68 -8.74
N CYS A 238 4.69 10.93 -7.96
CA CYS A 238 5.13 10.44 -6.66
C CYS A 238 6.40 9.59 -6.79
N GLN A 239 6.43 8.67 -7.75
CA GLN A 239 7.58 7.79 -7.99
C GLN A 239 8.80 8.50 -8.58
N CYS A 240 8.59 9.36 -9.58
CA CYS A 240 9.68 9.90 -10.39
C CYS A 240 10.18 11.28 -9.90
N ILE A 241 9.37 12.01 -9.15
CA ILE A 241 9.67 13.38 -8.70
C ILE A 241 9.61 13.47 -7.18
N GLY A 242 8.55 12.95 -6.55
CA GLY A 242 8.24 13.15 -5.14
C GLY A 242 7.58 14.51 -4.87
N SER A 243 7.63 14.97 -3.62
CA SER A 243 7.09 16.28 -3.23
C SER A 243 7.95 17.44 -3.72
N TYR A 244 7.39 18.66 -3.69
CA TYR A 244 8.13 19.86 -4.05
C TYR A 244 9.35 20.10 -3.16
N GLU A 245 9.22 19.84 -1.85
CA GLU A 245 10.29 19.96 -0.86
C GLU A 245 11.39 18.94 -1.12
N ALA A 246 11.01 17.73 -1.57
CA ALA A 246 11.95 16.66 -1.83
C ALA A 246 12.78 16.91 -3.09
N ASN A 247 12.18 17.48 -4.13
CA ASN A 247 12.80 17.68 -5.45
C ASN A 247 12.30 18.95 -6.18
N PRO A 248 12.64 20.15 -5.68
CA PRO A 248 12.14 21.40 -6.25
C PRO A 248 12.64 21.62 -7.69
N ALA A 249 13.86 21.15 -8.01
CA ALA A 249 14.45 21.32 -9.34
C ALA A 249 13.69 20.60 -10.46
N ALA A 250 13.14 19.42 -10.18
CA ALA A 250 12.32 18.69 -11.15
C ALA A 250 10.94 19.34 -11.31
N TRP A 251 10.31 19.76 -10.22
CA TRP A 251 9.06 20.52 -10.27
C TRP A 251 9.20 21.86 -11.01
N GLU A 252 10.27 22.61 -10.76
CA GLU A 252 10.55 23.86 -11.49
C GLU A 252 10.71 23.64 -13.00
N GLN A 253 11.25 22.51 -13.44
CA GLN A 253 11.31 22.16 -14.86
C GLN A 253 9.90 21.94 -15.44
N PHE A 254 9.02 21.25 -14.70
CA PHE A 254 7.64 21.05 -15.11
C PHE A 254 6.85 22.38 -15.12
N LEU A 255 6.98 23.21 -14.09
CA LEU A 255 6.38 24.55 -14.01
C LEU A 255 6.75 25.42 -15.21
N ARG A 256 8.04 25.47 -15.56
CA ARG A 256 8.53 26.18 -16.76
C ARG A 256 7.93 25.63 -18.06
N LEU A 257 7.71 24.31 -18.13
CA LEU A 257 7.14 23.66 -19.30
C LEU A 257 5.68 24.06 -19.53
N ILE A 258 4.87 24.10 -18.47
CA ILE A 258 3.44 24.42 -18.56
C ILE A 258 3.16 25.94 -18.50
N GLY A 259 4.16 26.73 -18.13
CA GLY A 259 4.05 28.18 -17.97
C GLY A 259 3.40 28.60 -16.64
N GLN A 260 3.55 27.78 -15.60
CA GLN A 260 3.12 28.10 -14.24
C GLN A 260 4.30 28.76 -13.49
N GLU A 261 4.03 29.87 -12.79
CA GLU A 261 5.11 30.69 -12.18
C GLU A 261 5.67 30.10 -10.89
N ARG A 262 4.85 29.40 -10.10
CA ARG A 262 5.22 28.83 -8.81
C ARG A 262 4.47 27.52 -8.56
N TYR A 263 5.02 26.68 -7.70
CA TYR A 263 4.35 25.47 -7.24
C TYR A 263 3.13 25.84 -6.40
N GLU A 264 2.04 25.12 -6.62
CA GLU A 264 0.76 25.37 -5.96
C GLU A 264 0.17 24.04 -5.49
N GLU A 265 0.12 23.84 -4.17
CA GLU A 265 -0.38 22.61 -3.53
C GLU A 265 -1.87 22.72 -3.19
N ASP A 266 -2.35 23.91 -2.81
CA ASP A 266 -3.73 24.13 -2.38
C ASP A 266 -4.37 25.28 -3.17
N TYR A 267 -5.44 24.97 -3.90
CA TYR A 267 -6.29 25.97 -4.56
C TYR A 267 -7.77 25.75 -4.20
N GLU A 268 -8.55 26.83 -4.28
CA GLU A 268 -10.03 26.74 -4.26
C GLU A 268 -10.58 25.85 -5.40
N LYS A 269 -9.75 25.55 -6.40
CA LYS A 269 -10.08 24.84 -7.63
C LYS A 269 -8.93 23.90 -8.00
N TYR A 270 -9.17 22.59 -7.92
CA TYR A 270 -8.16 21.54 -8.13
C TYR A 270 -7.39 21.68 -9.45
N TRP A 271 -8.02 22.16 -10.53
CA TRP A 271 -7.38 22.34 -11.85
C TRP A 271 -6.25 23.38 -11.89
N HIS A 272 -6.02 24.13 -10.81
CA HIS A 272 -4.87 25.03 -10.66
C HIS A 272 -3.71 24.41 -9.86
N MET A 273 -3.91 23.27 -9.20
CA MET A 273 -2.87 22.59 -8.45
C MET A 273 -1.81 22.00 -9.40
N THR A 274 -0.54 22.08 -9.02
CA THR A 274 0.57 21.70 -9.91
C THR A 274 0.60 20.19 -10.19
N ASP A 275 0.30 19.38 -9.18
CA ASP A 275 0.18 17.92 -9.25
C ASP A 275 -1.00 17.45 -10.12
N GLU A 276 -2.18 18.08 -9.99
CA GLU A 276 -3.34 17.83 -10.85
C GLU A 276 -3.04 18.15 -12.31
N ASN A 277 -2.32 19.26 -12.57
CA ASN A 277 -1.87 19.58 -13.92
C ASN A 277 -0.82 18.57 -14.43
N PHE A 278 0.03 18.02 -13.56
CA PHE A 278 0.94 16.95 -13.96
C PHE A 278 0.17 15.70 -14.40
N ALA A 279 -0.79 15.26 -13.61
CA ALA A 279 -1.62 14.09 -13.89
C ALA A 279 -2.44 14.25 -15.19
N GLU A 280 -3.00 15.44 -15.40
CA GLU A 280 -3.72 15.79 -16.63
C GLU A 280 -2.79 15.80 -17.86
N TYR A 281 -1.56 16.29 -17.73
CA TYR A 281 -0.58 16.23 -18.82
C TYR A 281 -0.18 14.78 -19.12
N PHE A 282 0.08 13.97 -18.10
CA PHE A 282 0.36 12.54 -18.27
C PHE A 282 -0.76 11.86 -19.05
N ARG A 283 -2.02 12.10 -18.65
CA ARG A 283 -3.20 11.57 -19.32
C ARG A 283 -3.27 11.95 -20.79
N MET A 284 -3.09 13.22 -21.10
CA MET A 284 -3.18 13.72 -22.47
C MET A 284 -2.02 13.26 -23.36
N VAL A 285 -0.83 13.02 -22.81
CA VAL A 285 0.36 12.59 -23.58
C VAL A 285 0.41 11.09 -23.79
N TYR A 286 0.09 10.29 -22.77
CA TYR A 286 0.32 8.84 -22.75
C TYR A 286 -0.94 7.99 -22.79
N GLY A 287 -2.11 8.56 -22.48
CA GLY A 287 -3.37 7.82 -22.39
C GLY A 287 -3.81 7.14 -23.69
N SER A 288 -4.77 6.24 -23.57
CA SER A 288 -5.45 5.67 -24.75
C SER A 288 -6.23 6.77 -25.52
N PRO A 289 -6.67 6.53 -26.76
CA PRO A 289 -7.55 7.47 -27.47
C PRO A 289 -8.81 7.83 -26.68
N ALA A 290 -9.35 6.88 -25.89
CA ALA A 290 -10.50 7.13 -25.02
C ALA A 290 -10.15 8.05 -23.84
N ALA A 291 -8.93 7.95 -23.31
CA ALA A 291 -8.46 8.81 -22.22
C ALA A 291 -8.05 10.22 -22.70
N ARG A 292 -7.57 10.36 -23.94
CA ARG A 292 -7.02 11.62 -24.49
C ARG A 292 -8.06 12.58 -25.06
N GLN A 293 -9.33 12.48 -24.66
CA GLN A 293 -10.38 13.35 -25.19
C GLN A 293 -10.07 14.82 -24.85
N PRO A 294 -9.75 15.69 -25.84
CA PRO A 294 -9.24 17.04 -25.56
C PRO A 294 -10.25 17.97 -24.91
N LEU A 295 -11.54 17.73 -25.17
CA LEU A 295 -12.66 18.47 -24.56
C LEU A 295 -12.84 18.13 -23.07
N ALA A 296 -12.22 17.05 -22.60
CA ALA A 296 -12.22 16.63 -21.20
C ALA A 296 -10.91 17.00 -20.50
N PHE A 297 -10.07 17.87 -21.06
CA PHE A 297 -8.89 18.40 -20.37
C PHE A 297 -9.33 19.37 -19.27
N GLN A 298 -8.93 19.07 -18.05
CA GLN A 298 -9.31 19.76 -16.81
C GLN A 298 -8.10 20.43 -16.15
N GLY A 299 -7.09 20.84 -16.93
CA GLY A 299 -5.99 21.67 -16.43
C GLY A 299 -6.20 23.17 -16.70
N ALA A 300 -5.62 24.02 -15.85
CA ALA A 300 -5.63 25.48 -16.03
C ALA A 300 -4.70 25.98 -17.14
N TYR A 301 -3.74 25.15 -17.56
CA TYR A 301 -2.69 25.52 -18.50
C TYR A 301 -2.93 24.98 -19.93
N ARG A 302 -2.01 25.23 -20.85
CA ARG A 302 -2.18 24.83 -22.27
C ARG A 302 -2.32 23.31 -22.40
N ASN A 303 -3.37 22.85 -23.07
CA ASN A 303 -3.54 21.42 -23.33
C ASN A 303 -2.38 20.88 -24.21
N PRO A 304 -1.59 19.89 -23.74
CA PRO A 304 -0.47 19.35 -24.52
C PRO A 304 -0.92 18.65 -25.81
N ALA A 305 -2.16 18.17 -25.90
CA ALA A 305 -2.68 17.59 -27.15
C ALA A 305 -2.86 18.64 -28.27
N ALA A 306 -2.96 19.92 -27.92
CA ALA A 306 -3.08 21.01 -28.89
C ALA A 306 -1.71 21.55 -29.37
N SER A 307 -0.59 21.08 -28.80
CA SER A 307 0.76 21.53 -29.17
C SER A 307 1.74 20.35 -29.22
N PRO A 308 2.17 19.90 -30.43
CA PRO A 308 3.16 18.85 -30.57
C PRO A 308 4.46 19.14 -29.81
N TYR A 309 4.91 20.40 -29.83
CA TYR A 309 6.10 20.82 -29.08
C TYR A 309 5.94 20.59 -27.57
N LEU A 310 4.80 21.00 -27.00
CA LEU A 310 4.54 20.84 -25.56
C LEU A 310 4.45 19.37 -25.17
N ARG A 311 3.75 18.58 -25.98
CA ARG A 311 3.64 17.12 -25.81
C ARG A 311 5.00 16.44 -25.85
N ASP A 312 5.84 16.77 -26.83
CA ASP A 312 7.12 16.12 -27.03
C ASP A 312 8.15 16.57 -25.97
N ALA A 313 8.05 17.82 -25.50
CA ALA A 313 8.81 18.32 -24.36
C ALA A 313 8.43 17.59 -23.05
N TYR A 314 7.14 17.41 -22.78
CA TYR A 314 6.68 16.70 -21.57
C TYR A 314 7.10 15.23 -21.62
N ARG A 315 6.97 14.59 -22.78
CA ARG A 315 7.44 13.23 -23.00
C ARG A 315 8.93 13.07 -22.70
N SER A 316 9.77 13.96 -23.26
CA SER A 316 11.21 13.95 -23.03
C SER A 316 11.58 14.19 -21.57
N PHE A 317 10.82 15.04 -20.87
CA PHE A 317 10.97 15.28 -19.45
C PHE A 317 10.67 14.02 -18.62
N LEU A 318 9.53 13.37 -18.86
CA LEU A 318 9.14 12.19 -18.11
C LEU A 318 10.03 10.98 -18.40
N GLU A 319 10.37 10.72 -19.66
CA GLU A 319 11.22 9.58 -20.04
C GLU A 319 12.61 9.68 -19.40
N ARG A 320 13.15 10.90 -19.26
CA ARG A 320 14.38 11.13 -18.51
C ARG A 320 14.21 10.81 -17.02
N LEU A 321 13.16 11.33 -16.38
CA LEU A 321 12.90 11.08 -14.97
C LEU A 321 12.67 9.59 -14.67
N ALA A 322 11.94 8.87 -15.53
CA ALA A 322 11.72 7.44 -15.39
C ALA A 322 13.04 6.64 -15.48
N ALA A 323 13.96 7.05 -16.35
CA ALA A 323 15.28 6.45 -16.45
C ALA A 323 16.17 6.74 -15.22
N GLU A 324 16.05 7.93 -14.64
CA GLU A 324 16.81 8.35 -13.45
C GLU A 324 16.25 7.75 -12.14
N GLY A 325 14.92 7.67 -12.00
CA GLY A 325 14.22 7.26 -10.78
C GLY A 325 14.43 5.81 -10.35
N ASN A 326 14.94 4.94 -11.24
CA ASN A 326 15.28 3.55 -10.89
C ASN A 326 16.64 3.40 -10.17
N GLN A 327 17.47 4.45 -10.10
CA GLN A 327 18.81 4.35 -9.52
C GLN A 327 18.80 4.52 -7.99
N GLY A 328 19.00 3.43 -7.24
CA GLY A 328 19.07 3.43 -5.76
C GLY A 328 17.79 3.15 -5.02
N PHE A 329 16.88 2.47 -5.71
CA PHE A 329 15.58 2.10 -5.21
C PHE A 329 15.63 1.18 -3.98
N PHE A 330 14.76 1.46 -3.00
CA PHE A 330 14.44 0.52 -1.92
C PHE A 330 13.11 -0.17 -2.24
N ASP A 331 13.16 -1.48 -2.51
CA ASP A 331 11.96 -2.26 -2.80
C ASP A 331 11.14 -2.50 -1.52
N LEU A 332 10.25 -1.55 -1.22
CA LEU A 332 9.29 -1.65 -0.13
C LEU A 332 8.38 -2.87 -0.27
N ALA A 333 8.14 -3.37 -1.48
CA ALA A 333 7.36 -4.58 -1.69
C ALA A 333 8.12 -5.86 -1.29
N SER A 334 9.46 -5.81 -1.23
CA SER A 334 10.31 -6.91 -0.73
C SER A 334 10.48 -6.91 0.79
N LEU A 335 10.01 -5.86 1.48
CA LEU A 335 10.15 -5.75 2.92
C LEU A 335 9.36 -6.86 3.61
N SER A 336 10.05 -7.56 4.51
CA SER A 336 9.48 -8.62 5.31
C SER A 336 9.91 -8.47 6.76
N VAL A 337 9.10 -9.00 7.65
CA VAL A 337 9.41 -9.05 9.07
C VAL A 337 9.37 -10.49 9.54
N THR A 338 10.46 -10.91 10.18
CA THR A 338 10.55 -12.18 10.90
C THR A 338 10.33 -11.95 12.39
N PHE A 339 9.43 -12.72 12.98
CA PHE A 339 9.06 -12.60 14.39
C PHE A 339 8.63 -13.95 14.97
N THR A 340 8.52 -14.00 16.30
CA THR A 340 7.99 -15.18 16.99
C THR A 340 6.48 -15.03 17.13
N GLY A 341 5.71 -15.96 16.57
CA GLY A 341 4.25 -15.96 16.68
C GLY A 341 3.73 -16.86 17.81
N PRO A 342 2.42 -17.17 17.81
CA PRO A 342 1.81 -18.00 18.84
C PRO A 342 2.52 -19.36 18.98
N ARG A 343 2.72 -19.82 20.22
CA ARG A 343 3.40 -21.10 20.55
C ARG A 343 4.89 -21.18 20.17
N GLY A 344 5.53 -20.03 19.91
CA GLY A 344 6.98 -19.97 19.68
C GLY A 344 7.43 -20.28 18.26
N ALA A 345 6.51 -20.49 17.31
CA ALA A 345 6.85 -20.67 15.91
C ALA A 345 7.40 -19.36 15.32
N LYS A 346 8.40 -19.44 14.44
CA LYS A 346 8.90 -18.29 13.69
C LYS A 346 8.06 -18.07 12.44
N PHE A 347 7.61 -16.85 12.23
CA PHE A 347 6.90 -16.42 11.04
C PHE A 347 7.72 -15.37 10.31
N SER A 348 7.60 -15.33 8.98
CA SER A 348 8.07 -14.23 8.15
C SER A 348 6.90 -13.75 7.32
N LEU A 349 6.58 -12.46 7.37
CA LEU A 349 5.46 -11.88 6.64
C LEU A 349 5.95 -10.70 5.79
N PRO A 350 5.44 -10.54 4.56
CA PRO A 350 5.62 -9.29 3.82
C PRO A 350 4.93 -8.15 4.57
N VAL A 351 5.58 -7.01 4.68
CA VAL A 351 5.07 -5.81 5.35
C VAL A 351 5.20 -4.61 4.44
N GLY A 352 4.38 -3.60 4.67
CA GLY A 352 4.43 -2.41 3.84
C GLY A 352 3.77 -1.19 4.48
N PRO A 353 3.98 -0.01 3.89
CA PRO A 353 3.47 1.26 4.40
C PRO A 353 1.94 1.36 4.33
N ARG A 354 1.30 0.69 3.37
CA ARG A 354 -0.10 0.94 3.08
C ARG A 354 -1.04 0.33 4.14
N PRO A 355 -2.17 0.99 4.48
CA PRO A 355 -3.07 0.54 5.56
C PRO A 355 -3.71 -0.84 5.33
N GLU A 356 -3.84 -1.26 4.08
CA GLU A 356 -4.36 -2.56 3.67
C GLU A 356 -3.30 -3.68 3.63
N GLN A 357 -2.01 -3.32 3.73
CA GLN A 357 -0.90 -4.26 3.91
C GLN A 357 -0.72 -4.62 5.40
N VAL A 358 0.27 -5.48 5.68
CA VAL A 358 0.70 -5.76 7.05
C VAL A 358 1.63 -4.63 7.51
N ASN A 359 1.09 -3.67 8.26
CA ASN A 359 1.82 -2.52 8.83
C ASN A 359 2.04 -2.63 10.36
N THR A 360 1.48 -3.68 10.97
CA THR A 360 1.61 -4.02 12.39
C THR A 360 1.95 -5.50 12.55
N VAL A 361 2.87 -5.83 13.45
CA VAL A 361 3.12 -7.22 13.88
C VAL A 361 2.95 -7.38 15.37
N VAL A 362 2.27 -8.46 15.75
CA VAL A 362 2.19 -8.91 17.14
C VAL A 362 3.13 -10.09 17.33
N THR A 363 4.12 -9.94 18.21
CA THR A 363 5.11 -10.99 18.48
C THR A 363 4.98 -11.54 19.90
N ALA A 364 5.15 -12.85 20.04
CA ALA A 364 5.26 -13.57 21.31
C ALA A 364 6.69 -13.63 21.87
N GLY A 365 7.67 -13.03 21.17
CA GLY A 365 9.07 -13.03 21.59
C GLY A 365 9.70 -11.65 21.40
N PRO A 366 10.78 -11.33 22.13
CA PRO A 366 11.34 -9.98 22.13
C PRO A 366 12.12 -9.66 20.85
N ARG A 367 12.47 -10.66 20.04
CA ARG A 367 13.29 -10.45 18.83
C ARG A 367 12.42 -10.32 17.59
N VAL A 368 12.60 -9.20 16.88
CA VAL A 368 12.00 -8.91 15.57
C VAL A 368 13.10 -8.55 14.59
N VAL A 369 13.03 -9.09 13.38
CA VAL A 369 14.00 -8.83 12.32
C VAL A 369 13.27 -8.35 11.07
N LEU A 370 13.49 -7.10 10.67
CA LEU A 370 13.05 -6.60 9.36
C LEU A 370 14.12 -6.92 8.33
N SER A 371 13.72 -7.37 7.14
CA SER A 371 14.62 -7.69 6.04
C SER A 371 14.02 -7.25 4.72
N ALA A 372 14.85 -6.73 3.80
CA ALA A 372 14.44 -6.40 2.44
C ALA A 372 15.55 -6.78 1.45
N GLN A 373 15.18 -6.97 0.19
CA GLN A 373 16.14 -7.14 -0.91
C GLN A 373 16.62 -5.77 -1.37
N MET A 374 17.91 -5.67 -1.73
CA MET A 374 18.47 -4.50 -2.42
C MET A 374 18.82 -4.90 -3.84
N ASP A 375 18.48 -4.04 -4.81
CA ASP A 375 18.98 -4.20 -6.18
C ASP A 375 20.52 -4.09 -6.16
N PRO A 376 21.28 -5.04 -6.72
CA PRO A 376 22.74 -4.95 -6.83
C PRO A 376 23.28 -3.64 -7.44
N GLY A 377 22.48 -2.95 -8.27
CA GLY A 377 22.83 -1.64 -8.86
C GLY A 377 22.60 -0.43 -7.95
N SER A 378 21.92 -0.59 -6.81
CA SER A 378 21.54 0.48 -5.87
C SER A 378 22.67 0.93 -4.93
N ALA A 379 23.82 0.24 -4.96
CA ALA A 379 24.93 0.41 -4.02
C ALA A 379 25.58 1.82 -3.98
N ALA A 380 25.18 2.73 -4.88
CA ALA A 380 25.74 4.08 -4.99
C ALA A 380 24.73 5.22 -4.81
N SER A 381 23.45 4.94 -4.54
CA SER A 381 22.44 5.99 -4.43
C SER A 381 21.92 6.16 -3.01
N SER A 382 21.58 7.41 -2.71
CA SER A 382 21.61 8.13 -1.43
C SER A 382 20.80 7.58 -0.25
N LEU A 383 20.20 6.41 -0.34
CA LEU A 383 19.33 5.81 0.66
C LEU A 383 20.14 4.91 1.60
N VAL A 384 21.02 5.48 2.46
CA VAL A 384 21.61 4.69 3.56
C VAL A 384 20.45 4.38 4.51
N PRO A 385 19.94 3.14 4.53
CA PRO A 385 18.70 2.89 5.19
C PRO A 385 19.03 2.76 6.68
N VAL A 386 18.49 3.68 7.47
CA VAL A 386 18.69 3.72 8.92
C VAL A 386 17.44 3.24 9.62
N GLY A 387 17.63 2.44 10.67
CA GLY A 387 16.58 1.92 11.51
C GLY A 387 16.62 2.53 12.90
N ALA A 388 15.48 2.92 13.45
CA ALA A 388 15.31 3.20 14.87
C ALA A 388 14.12 2.42 15.41
N CYS A 389 14.15 2.10 16.71
CA CYS A 389 13.01 1.52 17.41
C CYS A 389 12.76 2.34 18.67
N SER A 390 11.54 2.82 18.86
CA SER A 390 11.11 3.52 20.07
C SER A 390 9.82 2.92 20.60
N ARG A 391 9.52 3.14 21.88
CA ARG A 391 8.24 2.76 22.45
C ARG A 391 7.14 3.70 21.92
N ALA A 392 5.90 3.23 21.84
CA ALA A 392 4.77 4.07 21.47
C ALA A 392 4.68 5.30 22.40
N GLY A 393 4.58 6.50 21.81
CA GLY A 393 4.63 7.79 22.51
C GLY A 393 6.01 8.45 22.55
N GLU A 394 7.06 7.75 22.13
CA GLU A 394 8.42 8.28 22.03
C GLU A 394 8.79 8.56 20.56
N VAL A 395 9.37 9.73 20.30
CA VAL A 395 9.93 10.07 18.98
C VAL A 395 11.43 9.75 19.01
N PRO A 396 11.94 8.90 18.08
CA PRO A 396 13.37 8.63 18.00
C PRO A 396 14.17 9.92 17.82
N LYS A 397 15.27 10.06 18.54
CA LYS A 397 16.22 11.15 18.38
C LYS A 397 17.19 10.83 17.24
N PRO A 398 17.85 11.83 16.64
CA PRO A 398 18.81 11.58 15.56
C PRO A 398 19.91 10.56 15.86
N GLY A 399 20.32 10.43 17.13
CA GLY A 399 21.32 9.45 17.57
C GLY A 399 20.81 8.01 17.75
N ASP A 400 19.49 7.78 17.71
CA ASP A 400 18.89 6.45 17.88
C ASP A 400 18.91 5.63 16.58
N TYR A 401 19.09 6.31 15.44
CA TYR A 401 19.10 5.73 14.10
C TYR A 401 20.42 5.01 13.84
N LYS A 402 20.33 3.72 13.51
CA LYS A 402 21.47 2.86 13.21
C LYS A 402 21.46 2.47 11.74
N PRO A 403 22.63 2.42 11.06
CA PRO A 403 22.71 1.85 9.71
C PRO A 403 22.20 0.40 9.70
N LEU A 404 21.47 0.04 8.65
CA LEU A 404 21.06 -1.35 8.42
C LEU A 404 22.25 -2.24 8.05
N MET A 405 22.18 -3.51 8.42
CA MET A 405 23.20 -4.50 8.07
C MET A 405 22.98 -4.96 6.63
N VAL A 406 23.93 -4.68 5.73
CA VAL A 406 23.91 -5.15 4.34
C VAL A 406 24.67 -6.48 4.23
N LYS A 407 24.02 -7.53 3.72
CA LYS A 407 24.66 -8.83 3.47
C LYS A 407 23.99 -9.54 2.30
N ASP A 408 24.79 -10.12 1.40
CA ASP A 408 24.34 -10.98 0.29
C ASP A 408 23.23 -10.35 -0.59
N GLY A 409 23.28 -9.04 -0.83
CA GLY A 409 22.27 -8.31 -1.61
C GLY A 409 20.98 -7.98 -0.86
N GLY A 410 20.92 -8.18 0.45
CA GLY A 410 19.80 -7.77 1.30
C GLY A 410 20.22 -6.85 2.46
N VAL A 411 19.24 -6.14 3.02
CA VAL A 411 19.37 -5.39 4.28
C VAL A 411 18.60 -6.07 5.39
N SER A 412 19.12 -5.98 6.62
CA SER A 412 18.40 -6.41 7.81
C SER A 412 18.52 -5.41 8.96
N PHE A 413 17.40 -5.25 9.69
CA PHE A 413 17.32 -4.53 10.95
C PHE A 413 16.90 -5.49 12.05
N GLU A 414 17.73 -5.67 13.06
CA GLU A 414 17.37 -6.46 14.23
C GLU A 414 17.00 -5.56 15.40
N VAL A 415 15.83 -5.83 15.97
CA VAL A 415 15.31 -5.16 17.15
C VAL A 415 15.10 -6.19 18.24
N ASN A 416 15.57 -5.86 19.45
CA ASN A 416 15.33 -6.63 20.65
C ASN A 416 14.51 -5.75 21.62
N LEU A 417 13.25 -6.14 21.82
CA LEU A 417 12.28 -5.42 22.62
C LEU A 417 12.55 -5.70 24.10
N SER A 418 12.82 -4.64 24.87
CA SER A 418 13.30 -4.76 26.25
C SER A 418 12.24 -5.28 27.23
N GLN A 419 10.97 -5.02 26.95
CA GLN A 419 9.84 -5.38 27.80
C GLN A 419 8.53 -5.44 27.00
N PRO A 420 7.45 -6.04 27.54
CA PRO A 420 6.14 -5.97 26.93
C PRO A 420 5.69 -4.52 26.67
N GLY A 421 5.19 -4.24 25.48
CA GLY A 421 4.84 -2.89 25.04
C GLY A 421 4.43 -2.79 23.58
N SER A 422 3.89 -1.64 23.19
CA SER A 422 3.82 -1.20 21.79
C SER A 422 5.08 -0.42 21.43
N TYR A 423 5.61 -0.68 20.25
CA TYR A 423 6.82 -0.09 19.70
C TYR A 423 6.59 0.34 18.25
N TYR A 424 7.38 1.29 17.79
CA TYR A 424 7.46 1.67 16.38
C TYR A 424 8.88 1.48 15.89
N ILE A 425 9.00 0.80 14.75
CA ILE A 425 10.22 0.72 13.99
C ILE A 425 10.14 1.72 12.85
N TYR A 426 11.16 2.55 12.72
CA TYR A 426 11.28 3.59 11.70
C TYR A 426 12.39 3.19 10.74
N LEU A 427 12.09 3.11 9.45
CA LEU A 427 13.07 2.91 8.39
C LEU A 427 13.08 4.15 7.47
N GLY A 428 14.24 4.71 7.17
CA GLY A 428 14.34 5.89 6.29
C GLY A 428 15.76 6.19 5.83
N GLN A 429 15.98 7.38 5.29
CA GLN A 429 17.24 7.80 4.67
C GLN A 429 18.11 8.65 5.61
N ALA A 430 19.42 8.40 5.65
CA ALA A 430 20.37 9.26 6.37
C ALA A 430 20.57 10.62 5.67
N GLY A 431 20.58 11.72 6.44
CA GLY A 431 21.18 13.00 5.99
C GLY A 431 20.25 14.13 5.53
N ARG A 432 18.92 13.94 5.49
CA ARG A 432 17.97 15.07 5.46
C ARG A 432 17.44 15.32 6.87
N GLN A 433 17.10 16.56 7.20
CA GLN A 433 16.43 16.86 8.47
C GLN A 433 15.31 15.84 8.66
N MET A 434 15.34 15.14 9.80
CA MET A 434 14.48 13.98 10.07
C MET A 434 13.04 14.45 10.30
N GLU A 435 12.38 14.92 9.25
CA GLU A 435 10.95 15.18 9.27
C GLU A 435 10.23 13.83 9.29
N ALA A 436 9.24 13.69 10.19
CA ALA A 436 8.55 12.43 10.44
C ALA A 436 7.89 11.80 9.19
N LYS A 437 7.70 12.59 8.12
CA LYS A 437 7.09 12.18 6.85
C LYS A 437 8.02 11.36 5.94
N SER A 438 9.33 11.33 6.19
CA SER A 438 10.30 10.62 5.34
C SER A 438 10.65 9.20 5.82
N PHE A 439 9.88 8.64 6.75
CA PHE A 439 10.15 7.33 7.33
C PHE A 439 8.98 6.39 7.13
N LEU A 440 9.27 5.17 6.67
CA LEU A 440 8.37 4.05 6.86
C LEU A 440 8.26 3.79 8.36
N ARG A 441 7.03 3.80 8.87
CA ARG A 441 6.72 3.49 10.27
C ARG A 441 5.98 2.18 10.35
N PHE A 442 6.52 1.26 11.13
CA PHE A 442 5.99 -0.07 11.33
C PHE A 442 5.72 -0.32 12.81
N LYS A 443 4.52 -0.80 13.17
CA LYS A 443 4.15 -1.02 14.58
C LYS A 443 4.48 -2.45 15.02
N VAL A 444 5.02 -2.59 16.22
CA VAL A 444 5.26 -3.88 16.86
C VAL A 444 4.58 -3.91 18.22
N ILE A 445 3.70 -4.88 18.44
CA ILE A 445 3.09 -5.16 19.75
C ILE A 445 3.75 -6.39 20.32
N TYR A 446 4.37 -6.27 21.50
CA TYR A 446 4.96 -7.36 22.25
C TYR A 446 4.18 -7.57 23.55
N PRO A 447 3.30 -8.58 23.62
CA PRO A 447 2.46 -8.80 24.80
C PRO A 447 3.14 -9.45 26.02
N GLY A 448 4.38 -9.94 25.86
CA GLY A 448 5.08 -10.71 26.89
C GLY A 448 5.02 -12.20 26.66
#